data_AF-A0A843ALC5-F1
#
_entry.id   AF-A0A843ALC5-F1
#
_cell.length_a   1.000
_cell.length_b   1.000
_cell.length_c   1.000
_cell.angle_alpha   90.00
_cell.angle_beta   90.00
_cell.angle_gamma   90.00
#
_symmetry.space_group_name_H-M   'P 1'
#
loop_
_entity.id
_entity.type
_entity.pdbx_description
1 polymer ?
#
loop_
_entity_poly.entity_id
_entity_poly.type
_entity_poly.pdbx_seq_one_letter_code
_entity_poly.pdbx_strand_id
1 'polypeptide(L)'
;MDLLLDDNRKITIGDVILSKGKNIENLTVYLLYIPSKEYWIIIQGDFGIKTSSVEYPNPPILIEESNDFENDSLYFLLNDKIKDFIKDNYEIEKIPDFFELILEIINIIEGISSNNTSNFPEGSLIYNLIEDAREVFTLSEFDLLIEKIRNNYKNRKNISKSNMILAKLLSNKENVILRKDYGTIYKLDEKSNGYKFLSTDDLKKVVDELIGDNEYVNINDINTALSHIGNRLSPRYDFVRFKNGIYDMKKMKFIKKSNKPVFTLTEVNHKYSSDFKGNTVIDKYLKSSLNRKSSKLTNKYIKGLKEIIGYLFTSGNEEEILIFIVGIGGSGKSLLVNILSLIFGSHKIADLKIRDMNTSHGTASLVGKQINIVRDSDDTLVENMAILKQLSGNDDLQVNPKNRPHTIIPNKEVAKIIVMANEIPAFKKLDDAFIDRLVFIEFLHKFRGTTKEDKSLLSLISNDNNAIEKLIFESLKAYKAKKRIGKDFILKKSLNETKILLKKHSNPLNYLIAKLILNFDINSTEKIYVEDLRVLLKKLANVEGIELSYNCDGDIDGRLISKAIKSTFDLEDFKINNKSYGTKIDSKKTKRYYPFLCKNSALWYFLDSD
;
A
#
# COMPACT_ATOMS: atom_id res chain seq x y z
N MET A 1 44.26 -6.59 43.38
CA MET A 1 43.02 -5.85 43.73
C MET A 1 42.77 -6.14 45.20
N ASP A 2 42.97 -5.17 46.08
CA ASP A 2 42.75 -5.39 47.51
C ASP A 2 41.27 -5.14 47.81
N LEU A 3 40.61 -6.18 48.30
CA LEU A 3 39.23 -6.10 48.77
C LEU A 3 39.31 -5.69 50.24
N LEU A 4 39.18 -4.39 50.50
CA LEU A 4 39.32 -3.83 51.84
C LEU A 4 37.95 -3.76 52.52
N LEU A 5 37.91 -4.33 53.72
CA LEU A 5 36.82 -4.18 54.68
C LEU A 5 37.33 -3.25 55.78
N ASP A 6 36.91 -1.99 55.74
CA ASP A 6 37.20 -1.05 56.83
C ASP A 6 36.21 -1.26 57.99
N ASP A 7 36.62 -0.95 59.21
CA ASP A 7 35.88 -1.08 60.48
C ASP A 7 34.50 -0.38 60.45
N ASN A 8 34.27 0.48 59.45
CA ASN A 8 33.01 1.17 59.15
C ASN A 8 32.05 0.40 58.20
N ARG A 9 32.22 -0.92 57.99
CA ARG A 9 31.37 -1.77 57.13
C ARG A 9 31.27 -1.28 55.69
N LYS A 10 32.41 -0.87 55.13
CA LYS A 10 32.53 -0.32 53.79
C LYS A 10 33.37 -1.27 52.94
N ILE A 11 32.79 -1.76 51.83
CA ILE A 11 33.49 -2.65 50.89
C ILE A 11 33.96 -1.82 49.71
N THR A 12 35.25 -1.88 49.41
CA THR A 12 35.85 -1.19 48.26
C THR A 12 36.67 -2.13 47.40
N ILE A 13 36.65 -1.91 46.08
CA ILE A 13 37.63 -2.47 45.13
C ILE A 13 38.41 -1.28 44.58
N GLY A 14 39.67 -1.14 45.00
CA GLY A 14 40.42 0.11 44.78
C GLY A 14 39.69 1.30 45.39
N ASP A 15 39.46 2.36 44.61
CA ASP A 15 38.76 3.58 45.05
C ASP A 15 37.22 3.50 44.93
N VAL A 16 36.67 2.39 44.41
CA VAL A 16 35.23 2.24 44.17
C VAL A 16 34.53 1.65 45.38
N ILE A 17 33.55 2.38 45.91
CA ILE A 17 32.73 1.97 47.06
C ILE A 17 31.55 1.13 46.60
N LEU A 18 31.57 -0.16 46.95
CA LEU A 18 30.55 -1.13 46.56
C LEU A 18 29.35 -1.15 47.51
N SER A 19 29.55 -0.99 48.82
CA SER A 19 28.46 -0.96 49.81
C SER A 19 28.85 -0.26 51.12
N LYS A 20 27.83 0.25 51.85
CA LYS A 20 27.92 0.73 53.23
C LYS A 20 26.78 0.11 54.06
N GLY A 21 27.13 -0.73 55.05
CA GLY A 21 26.27 -0.95 56.22
C GLY A 21 25.21 -2.08 56.23
N LYS A 22 25.43 -3.24 55.61
CA LYS A 22 24.62 -4.47 55.88
C LYS A 22 25.50 -5.71 56.02
N ASN A 23 25.05 -6.72 56.78
CA ASN A 23 25.76 -8.00 57.00
C ASN A 23 26.13 -8.65 55.66
N ILE A 24 27.41 -9.03 55.54
CA ILE A 24 28.10 -9.39 54.30
C ILE A 24 28.44 -10.89 54.32
N GLU A 25 27.49 -11.74 54.68
CA GLU A 25 27.80 -13.18 54.73
C GLU A 25 27.66 -13.86 53.36
N ASN A 26 27.11 -13.18 52.33
CA ASN A 26 26.98 -13.72 50.98
C ASN A 26 26.89 -12.59 49.94
N LEU A 27 28.00 -11.90 49.66
CA LEU A 27 28.05 -10.88 48.61
C LEU A 27 28.73 -11.46 47.37
N THR A 28 28.01 -11.54 46.25
CA THR A 28 28.59 -11.98 44.96
C THR A 28 28.88 -10.78 44.07
N VAL A 29 30.11 -10.65 43.58
CA VAL A 29 30.54 -9.60 42.65
C VAL A 29 31.08 -10.24 41.38
N TYR A 30 30.51 -9.91 40.23
CA TYR A 30 30.97 -10.43 38.94
C TYR A 30 31.95 -9.44 38.31
N LEU A 31 33.17 -9.91 38.03
CA LEU A 31 34.26 -9.12 37.46
C LEU A 31 34.64 -9.69 36.09
N LEU A 32 34.64 -8.86 35.06
CA LEU A 32 35.08 -9.21 33.71
C LEU A 32 36.41 -8.51 33.41
N TYR A 33 37.47 -9.29 33.24
CA TYR A 33 38.78 -8.79 32.82
C TYR A 33 38.86 -8.76 31.29
N ILE A 34 39.33 -7.64 30.73
CA ILE A 34 39.58 -7.52 29.29
C ILE A 34 41.10 -7.51 29.06
N PRO A 35 41.69 -8.65 28.62
CA PRO A 35 43.15 -8.81 28.59
C PRO A 35 43.86 -7.87 27.61
N SER A 36 43.18 -7.43 26.55
CA SER A 36 43.77 -6.55 25.53
C SER A 36 44.03 -5.12 26.03
N LYS A 37 43.43 -4.73 27.17
CA LYS A 37 43.51 -3.36 27.71
C LYS A 37 43.76 -3.29 29.22
N GLU A 38 44.00 -4.44 29.88
CA GLU A 38 44.38 -4.55 31.29
C GLU A 38 43.43 -3.84 32.29
N TYR A 39 42.12 -3.82 32.02
CA TYR A 39 41.13 -3.30 32.98
C TYR A 39 39.99 -4.28 33.27
N TRP A 40 39.28 -4.02 34.37
CA TRP A 40 38.19 -4.82 34.91
C TRP A 40 36.85 -4.08 34.83
N ILE A 41 35.79 -4.80 34.47
CA ILE A 41 34.40 -4.32 34.49
C ILE A 41 33.65 -5.04 35.61
N ILE A 42 33.01 -4.27 36.49
CA ILE A 42 32.11 -4.82 37.51
C ILE A 42 30.73 -4.97 36.87
N ILE A 43 30.31 -6.21 36.65
CA ILE A 43 29.07 -6.52 35.93
C ILE A 43 27.87 -6.43 36.87
N GLN A 44 27.99 -6.94 38.11
CA GLN A 44 26.86 -6.98 39.04
C GLN A 44 27.32 -7.24 40.48
N GLY A 45 26.61 -6.62 41.42
CA GLY A 45 26.55 -7.01 42.83
C GLY A 45 25.14 -6.77 43.38
N ASP A 46 24.83 -7.27 44.58
CA ASP A 46 23.48 -7.30 45.18
C ASP A 46 22.78 -5.94 45.39
N PHE A 47 23.40 -4.84 44.95
CA PHE A 47 22.91 -3.46 45.07
C PHE A 47 22.58 -2.78 43.72
N GLY A 48 22.57 -3.52 42.61
CA GLY A 48 22.29 -3.01 41.26
C GLY A 48 23.55 -2.67 40.43
N ILE A 49 23.37 -2.41 39.13
CA ILE A 49 24.47 -2.11 38.19
C ILE A 49 25.02 -0.70 38.47
N LYS A 50 26.31 -0.60 38.82
CA LYS A 50 27.08 0.65 38.82
C LYS A 50 28.27 0.52 37.88
N THR A 51 28.34 1.38 36.88
CA THR A 51 29.49 1.47 35.98
C THR A 51 30.53 2.41 36.57
N SER A 52 31.68 1.88 36.98
CA SER A 52 32.87 2.66 37.30
C SER A 52 34.09 1.99 36.70
N SER A 53 34.88 2.73 35.93
CA SER A 53 36.15 2.28 35.38
C SER A 53 37.28 2.63 36.34
N VAL A 54 38.16 1.67 36.64
CA VAL A 54 39.42 1.91 37.35
C VAL A 54 40.55 1.28 36.55
N GLU A 55 41.55 2.08 36.19
CA GLU A 55 42.78 1.60 35.58
C GLU A 55 43.74 1.14 36.68
N TYR A 56 44.23 -0.10 36.63
CA TYR A 56 45.28 -0.58 37.52
C TYR A 56 46.47 -1.10 36.71
N PRO A 57 47.72 -0.81 37.10
CA PRO A 57 48.87 -1.01 36.21
C PRO A 57 49.69 -2.29 36.47
N ASN A 58 49.22 -3.31 37.21
CA ASN A 58 49.93 -4.61 37.31
C ASN A 58 49.05 -5.77 37.87
N PRO A 59 49.26 -7.04 37.46
CA PRO A 59 48.47 -8.20 37.88
C PRO A 59 48.94 -8.82 39.24
N PRO A 60 48.03 -9.39 40.06
CA PRO A 60 48.38 -10.13 41.28
C PRO A 60 48.82 -11.60 41.01
N ILE A 61 49.63 -12.13 41.93
CA ILE A 61 50.29 -13.46 41.89
C ILE A 61 49.38 -14.53 42.54
N LEU A 62 49.32 -15.73 41.93
CA LEU A 62 48.53 -16.91 42.40
C LEU A 62 49.33 -17.83 43.35
N ILE A 63 48.65 -18.45 44.32
CA ILE A 63 49.16 -19.54 45.18
C ILE A 63 48.22 -20.76 45.00
N GLU A 64 48.79 -21.94 44.77
CA GLU A 64 48.12 -23.23 44.50
C GLU A 64 47.66 -23.95 45.77
N GLU A 65 46.53 -24.71 45.72
CA GLU A 65 46.50 -26.17 45.97
C GLU A 65 45.08 -26.80 45.96
N SER A 66 45.02 -28.01 45.38
CA SER A 66 44.20 -29.21 45.72
C SER A 66 42.80 -29.46 45.12
N ASN A 67 42.82 -30.35 44.12
CA ASN A 67 42.20 -31.69 43.97
C ASN A 67 40.67 -31.98 44.07
N ASP A 68 40.27 -32.72 43.03
CA ASP A 68 39.17 -33.69 42.86
C ASP A 68 37.80 -33.20 42.37
N PHE A 69 37.49 -33.52 41.09
CA PHE A 69 36.13 -33.73 40.60
C PHE A 69 36.08 -34.79 39.47
N GLU A 70 35.31 -35.86 39.69
CA GLU A 70 34.81 -36.77 38.66
C GLU A 70 33.47 -36.27 38.08
N ASN A 71 33.40 -36.34 36.75
CA ASN A 71 32.26 -36.55 35.85
C ASN A 71 31.16 -35.49 35.62
N ASP A 72 30.91 -35.32 34.31
CA ASP A 72 29.78 -34.76 33.58
C ASP A 72 29.50 -33.25 33.68
N SER A 73 29.88 -32.49 32.64
CA SER A 73 29.04 -31.44 32.00
C SER A 73 29.68 -30.74 30.80
N LEU A 74 28.80 -30.32 29.89
CA LEU A 74 28.99 -29.72 28.57
C LEU A 74 30.19 -28.77 28.38
N TYR A 75 30.91 -29.02 27.28
CA TYR A 75 32.02 -28.19 26.80
C TYR A 75 31.51 -26.95 26.04
N PHE A 76 31.74 -25.76 26.61
CA PHE A 76 31.75 -24.49 25.85
C PHE A 76 33.19 -24.19 25.40
N LEU A 77 33.33 -23.64 24.18
CA LEU A 77 34.62 -23.26 23.59
C LEU A 77 34.85 -21.75 23.79
N LEU A 78 35.06 -21.38 25.05
CA LEU A 78 35.81 -20.16 25.40
C LEU A 78 37.28 -20.43 25.07
N ASN A 79 38.02 -19.41 24.62
CA ASN A 79 39.49 -19.46 24.55
C ASN A 79 40.03 -20.21 25.77
N ASP A 80 40.91 -21.19 25.56
CA ASP A 80 41.39 -22.12 26.60
C ASP A 80 41.81 -21.39 27.89
N LYS A 81 42.37 -20.18 27.78
CA LYS A 81 42.75 -19.34 28.92
C LYS A 81 41.60 -18.86 29.80
N ILE A 82 40.44 -18.55 29.21
CA ILE A 82 39.25 -18.09 29.96
C ILE A 82 38.53 -19.29 30.57
N LYS A 83 38.59 -20.44 29.89
CA LYS A 83 38.02 -21.69 30.36
C LYS A 83 38.73 -22.21 31.60
N ASP A 84 40.07 -22.20 31.61
CA ASP A 84 40.88 -22.61 32.76
C ASP A 84 40.66 -21.65 33.94
N PHE A 85 40.66 -20.33 33.69
CA PHE A 85 40.39 -19.33 34.72
C PHE A 85 39.03 -19.48 35.40
N ILE A 86 37.96 -19.77 34.66
CA ILE A 86 36.62 -19.94 35.24
C ILE A 86 36.52 -21.25 36.04
N LYS A 87 37.16 -22.32 35.55
CA LYS A 87 37.18 -23.65 36.19
C LYS A 87 37.94 -23.63 37.52
N ASP A 88 39.00 -22.83 37.59
CA ASP A 88 39.87 -22.73 38.76
C ASP A 88 39.34 -21.77 39.85
N ASN A 89 38.31 -20.95 39.55
CA ASN A 89 37.93 -19.83 40.43
C ASN A 89 36.44 -19.74 40.80
N TYR A 90 35.52 -20.54 40.24
CA TYR A 90 34.09 -20.43 40.55
C TYR A 90 33.36 -21.79 40.59
N GLU A 91 32.53 -22.03 41.62
CA GLU A 91 31.56 -23.14 41.66
C GLU A 91 30.46 -22.94 40.62
N ILE A 92 30.33 -23.89 39.68
CA ILE A 92 29.50 -23.80 38.47
C ILE A 92 27.98 -23.81 38.77
N GLU A 93 27.55 -24.13 39.99
CA GLU A 93 26.14 -24.36 40.33
C GLU A 93 25.23 -23.11 40.37
N LYS A 94 25.76 -21.88 40.29
CA LYS A 94 24.97 -20.64 40.44
C LYS A 94 25.16 -19.60 39.33
N ILE A 95 25.40 -20.02 38.09
CA ILE A 95 25.37 -19.10 36.94
C ILE A 95 23.92 -18.99 36.45
N PRO A 96 23.34 -17.77 36.32
CA PRO A 96 22.05 -17.59 35.65
C PRO A 96 22.08 -18.29 34.29
N ASP A 97 21.05 -19.07 33.94
CA ASP A 97 20.94 -19.82 32.68
C ASP A 97 21.56 -19.02 31.55
N PHE A 98 22.67 -19.48 30.96
CA PHE A 98 23.53 -18.84 29.95
C PHE A 98 22.81 -17.92 28.94
N PHE A 99 21.56 -18.22 28.66
CA PHE A 99 20.63 -17.42 27.87
C PHE A 99 20.28 -16.06 28.46
N GLU A 100 20.10 -15.94 29.78
CA GLU A 100 19.86 -14.66 30.47
C GLU A 100 21.09 -13.76 30.36
N LEU A 101 22.29 -14.31 30.55
CA LEU A 101 23.54 -13.57 30.40
C LEU A 101 23.73 -13.05 28.97
N ILE A 102 23.46 -13.88 27.94
CA ILE A 102 23.49 -13.45 26.54
C ILE A 102 22.39 -12.42 26.25
N LEU A 103 21.17 -12.62 26.78
CA LEU A 103 20.07 -11.67 26.59
C LEU A 103 20.35 -10.33 27.27
N GLU A 104 21.02 -10.33 28.43
CA GLU A 104 21.48 -9.13 29.14
C GLU A 104 22.60 -8.42 28.39
N ILE A 105 23.60 -9.14 27.88
CA ILE A 105 24.66 -8.56 27.04
C ILE A 105 24.07 -7.93 25.77
N ILE A 106 23.14 -8.62 25.10
CA ILE A 106 22.40 -8.08 23.94
C ILE A 106 21.57 -6.85 24.36
N ASN A 107 20.86 -6.90 25.50
CA ASN A 107 20.08 -5.77 25.99
C ASN A 107 20.94 -4.56 26.39
N ILE A 108 22.16 -4.80 26.89
CA ILE A 108 23.14 -3.75 27.23
C ILE A 108 23.66 -3.10 25.94
N ILE A 109 24.01 -3.91 24.94
CA ILE A 109 24.45 -3.43 23.61
C ILE A 109 23.33 -2.67 22.89
N GLU A 110 22.09 -3.14 22.97
CA GLU A 110 20.93 -2.52 22.32
C GLU A 110 20.35 -1.32 23.09
N GLY A 111 20.46 -1.32 24.41
CA GLY A 111 20.11 -0.18 25.27
C GLY A 111 20.98 1.03 24.94
N ILE A 112 22.25 0.81 24.60
CA ILE A 112 23.16 1.82 24.05
C ILE A 112 22.73 2.21 22.61
N SER A 113 22.22 1.28 21.79
CA SER A 113 21.75 1.57 20.41
C SER A 113 20.46 2.41 20.33
N SER A 114 19.61 2.36 21.36
CA SER A 114 18.35 3.11 21.41
C SER A 114 18.54 4.63 21.53
N ASN A 115 19.76 5.07 21.85
CA ASN A 115 20.20 6.46 21.81
C ASN A 115 21.40 6.63 20.85
N ASN A 116 21.11 6.88 19.57
CA ASN A 116 22.00 7.49 18.57
C ASN A 116 23.39 6.84 18.37
N THR A 117 23.48 5.80 17.54
CA THR A 117 24.74 5.46 16.87
C THR A 117 25.23 6.55 15.89
N SER A 118 24.38 7.53 15.55
CA SER A 118 24.75 8.69 14.74
C SER A 118 25.60 9.75 15.46
N ASN A 119 25.93 9.54 16.75
CA ASN A 119 26.74 10.48 17.54
C ASN A 119 28.20 10.02 17.74
N PHE A 120 28.59 8.84 17.26
CA PHE A 120 29.93 8.29 17.47
C PHE A 120 30.68 8.15 16.14
N PRO A 121 31.85 8.80 15.96
CA PRO A 121 32.65 8.66 14.75
C PRO A 121 33.07 7.21 14.48
N GLU A 122 33.11 6.81 13.20
CA GLU A 122 33.80 5.60 12.75
C GLU A 122 35.23 5.57 13.33
N GLY A 123 35.59 4.47 14.00
CA GLY A 123 36.88 4.31 14.68
C GLY A 123 36.93 4.74 16.14
N SER A 124 35.83 5.25 16.72
CA SER A 124 35.75 5.54 18.16
C SER A 124 35.69 4.27 19.01
N LEU A 125 36.11 4.34 20.27
CA LEU A 125 36.15 3.20 21.20
C LEU A 125 34.80 2.48 21.30
N ILE A 126 33.68 3.22 21.32
CA ILE A 126 32.32 2.66 21.40
C ILE A 126 31.87 2.08 20.06
N TYR A 127 32.24 2.71 18.93
CA TYR A 127 31.96 2.17 17.59
C TYR A 127 32.70 0.85 17.37
N ASN A 128 33.99 0.79 17.71
CA ASN A 128 34.79 -0.41 17.60
C ASN A 128 34.32 -1.48 18.60
N LEU A 129 33.93 -1.14 19.84
CA LEU A 129 33.36 -2.12 20.77
C LEU A 129 32.07 -2.77 20.23
N ILE A 130 31.24 -2.01 19.51
CA ILE A 130 30.00 -2.50 18.90
C ILE A 130 30.31 -3.40 17.70
N GLU A 131 31.28 -3.04 16.88
CA GLU A 131 31.73 -3.85 15.74
C GLU A 131 32.49 -5.11 16.20
N ASP A 132 33.34 -5.00 17.21
CA ASP A 132 34.05 -6.11 17.84
C ASP A 132 33.07 -7.05 18.56
N ALA A 133 32.05 -6.53 19.26
CA ALA A 133 31.00 -7.38 19.86
C ALA A 133 30.15 -8.10 18.79
N ARG A 134 29.98 -7.50 17.61
CA ARG A 134 29.35 -8.15 16.45
C ARG A 134 30.25 -9.21 15.81
N GLU A 135 31.57 -9.03 15.85
CA GLU A 135 32.56 -10.03 15.43
C GLU A 135 32.72 -11.18 16.44
N VAL A 136 32.60 -10.90 17.74
CA VAL A 136 32.78 -11.87 18.84
C VAL A 136 31.63 -12.88 18.94
N PHE A 137 30.39 -12.49 18.63
CA PHE A 137 29.29 -13.46 18.43
C PHE A 137 29.46 -14.14 17.08
N THR A 138 30.23 -15.23 17.04
CA THR A 138 30.47 -15.97 15.81
C THR A 138 29.18 -16.60 15.26
N LEU A 139 29.14 -16.89 13.95
CA LEU A 139 28.05 -17.65 13.30
C LEU A 139 27.72 -18.96 14.05
N SER A 140 28.73 -19.62 14.64
CA SER A 140 28.56 -20.87 15.39
C SER A 140 27.75 -20.73 16.68
N GLU A 141 27.78 -19.57 17.34
CA GLU A 141 27.00 -19.32 18.56
C GLU A 141 25.52 -19.02 18.25
N PHE A 142 25.26 -18.36 17.11
CA PHE A 142 23.90 -18.20 16.58
C PHE A 142 23.29 -19.55 16.18
N ASP A 143 24.07 -20.43 15.57
CA ASP A 143 23.62 -21.76 15.18
C ASP A 143 23.29 -22.62 16.42
N LEU A 144 24.09 -22.53 17.48
CA LEU A 144 23.82 -23.20 18.77
C LEU A 144 22.54 -22.65 19.44
N LEU A 145 22.32 -21.34 19.35
CA LEU A 145 21.09 -20.69 19.83
C LEU A 145 19.86 -21.19 19.05
N ILE A 146 19.96 -21.24 17.72
CA ILE A 146 18.93 -21.78 16.83
C ILE A 146 18.65 -23.24 17.14
N GLU A 147 19.67 -24.07 17.36
CA GLU A 147 19.52 -25.48 17.71
C GLU A 147 18.82 -25.66 19.07
N LYS A 148 19.20 -24.87 20.09
CA LYS A 148 18.55 -24.94 21.41
C LYS A 148 17.09 -24.48 21.36
N ILE A 149 16.76 -23.41 20.66
CA ILE A 149 15.35 -23.02 20.50
C ILE A 149 14.57 -24.03 19.67
N ARG A 150 15.18 -24.62 18.62
CA ARG A 150 14.58 -25.71 17.82
C ARG A 150 14.25 -26.92 18.71
N ASN A 151 15.19 -27.35 19.55
CA ASN A 151 14.98 -28.44 20.51
C ASN A 151 13.91 -28.11 21.56
N ASN A 152 13.85 -26.86 22.02
CA ASN A 152 12.81 -26.38 22.92
C ASN A 152 11.42 -26.42 22.28
N TYR A 153 11.29 -25.97 21.03
CA TYR A 153 10.04 -26.05 20.27
C TYR A 153 9.63 -27.51 20.02
N LYS A 154 10.57 -28.36 19.60
CA LYS A 154 10.34 -29.80 19.37
C LYS A 154 9.83 -30.51 20.61
N ASN A 155 10.46 -30.26 21.76
CA ASN A 155 10.12 -30.90 23.03
C ASN A 155 9.06 -30.14 23.85
N ARG A 156 8.53 -29.03 23.33
CA ARG A 156 7.64 -28.09 24.02
C ARG A 156 8.13 -27.66 25.41
N LYS A 157 9.45 -27.47 25.59
CA LYS A 157 10.08 -26.97 26.82
C LYS A 157 10.48 -25.50 26.68
N ASN A 158 10.40 -24.71 27.75
CA ASN A 158 10.85 -23.30 27.78
C ASN A 158 10.30 -22.41 26.64
N ILE A 159 9.07 -22.66 26.18
CA ILE A 159 8.47 -22.01 25.01
C ILE A 159 8.43 -20.48 25.14
N SER A 160 8.08 -19.94 26.30
CA SER A 160 8.05 -18.47 26.49
C SER A 160 9.42 -17.83 26.24
N LYS A 161 10.48 -18.45 26.77
CA LYS A 161 11.86 -18.00 26.57
C LYS A 161 12.28 -18.14 25.10
N SER A 162 11.93 -19.25 24.45
CA SER A 162 12.14 -19.44 23.00
C SER A 162 11.42 -18.38 22.16
N ASN A 163 10.18 -18.01 22.50
CA ASN A 163 9.42 -16.98 21.80
C ASN A 163 10.06 -15.59 21.94
N MET A 164 10.62 -15.25 23.11
CA MET A 164 11.37 -14.00 23.31
C MET A 164 12.64 -13.97 22.46
N ILE A 165 13.35 -15.09 22.36
CA ILE A 165 14.57 -15.20 21.53
C ILE A 165 14.22 -15.12 20.05
N LEU A 166 13.16 -15.82 19.62
CA LEU A 166 12.64 -15.75 18.26
C LEU A 166 12.28 -14.30 17.89
N ALA A 167 11.68 -13.54 18.80
CA ALA A 167 11.38 -12.13 18.59
C ALA A 167 12.64 -11.29 18.32
N LYS A 168 13.70 -11.51 19.10
CA LYS A 168 15.00 -10.84 18.91
C LYS A 168 15.66 -11.24 17.58
N LEU A 169 15.65 -12.53 17.24
CA LEU A 169 16.18 -12.99 15.94
C LEU A 169 15.41 -12.38 14.77
N LEU A 170 14.07 -12.37 14.83
CA LEU A 170 13.24 -11.73 13.82
C LEU A 170 13.53 -10.23 13.71
N SER A 171 13.63 -9.52 14.83
CA SER A 171 13.90 -8.07 14.85
C SER A 171 15.30 -7.73 14.32
N ASN A 172 16.32 -8.48 14.74
CA ASN A 172 17.72 -8.05 14.60
C ASN A 172 18.44 -8.72 13.44
N LYS A 173 18.21 -10.02 13.25
CA LYS A 173 18.80 -10.79 12.14
C LYS A 173 17.97 -10.62 10.88
N GLU A 174 16.65 -10.83 10.99
CA GLU A 174 15.75 -10.73 9.84
C GLU A 174 15.25 -9.30 9.58
N ASN A 175 15.56 -8.33 10.44
CA ASN A 175 15.12 -6.93 10.29
C ASN A 175 13.59 -6.80 10.17
N VAL A 176 12.85 -7.62 10.93
CA VAL A 176 11.39 -7.58 11.02
C VAL A 176 10.97 -6.44 11.94
N ILE A 177 10.04 -5.63 11.46
CA ILE A 177 9.43 -4.54 12.22
C ILE A 177 7.91 -4.73 12.26
N LEU A 178 7.30 -4.06 13.24
CA LEU A 178 5.85 -3.93 13.31
C LEU A 178 5.42 -2.49 13.01
N ARG A 179 4.30 -2.33 12.34
CA ARG A 179 3.64 -1.03 12.25
C ARG A 179 3.10 -0.63 13.63
N LYS A 180 3.33 0.63 14.03
CA LYS A 180 2.91 1.17 15.33
C LYS A 180 1.41 0.98 15.63
N ASP A 181 0.53 1.25 14.67
CA ASP A 181 -0.92 1.34 14.93
C ASP A 181 -1.62 -0.03 14.85
N TYR A 182 -1.35 -0.81 13.80
CA TYR A 182 -2.05 -2.07 13.51
C TYR A 182 -1.22 -3.33 13.80
N GLY A 183 0.05 -3.19 14.18
CA GLY A 183 0.95 -4.33 14.37
C GLY A 183 1.18 -5.15 13.10
N THR A 184 0.91 -4.60 11.92
CA THR A 184 1.18 -5.28 10.64
C THR A 184 2.68 -5.48 10.45
N ILE A 185 3.05 -6.63 9.88
CA ILE A 185 4.44 -7.12 9.86
C ILE A 185 5.13 -6.68 8.57
N TYR A 186 6.37 -6.20 8.71
CA TYR A 186 7.23 -5.89 7.57
C TYR A 186 8.65 -6.38 7.79
N LYS A 187 9.36 -6.70 6.71
CA LYS A 187 10.77 -7.08 6.71
C LYS A 187 11.58 -6.14 5.83
N LEU A 188 12.80 -5.81 6.25
CA LEU A 188 13.70 -5.02 5.41
C LEU A 188 14.04 -5.77 4.11
N ASP A 189 13.83 -5.12 2.98
CA ASP A 189 14.34 -5.55 1.68
C ASP A 189 15.62 -4.77 1.38
N GLU A 190 16.76 -5.42 1.57
CA GLU A 190 18.09 -4.80 1.42
C GLU A 190 18.32 -4.20 0.03
N LYS A 191 17.72 -4.79 -1.02
CA LYS A 191 17.88 -4.33 -2.40
C LYS A 191 17.25 -2.96 -2.62
N SER A 192 16.11 -2.70 -1.98
CA SER A 192 15.44 -1.40 -2.06
C SER A 192 15.81 -0.46 -0.90
N ASN A 193 16.41 -1.00 0.15
CA ASN A 193 16.59 -0.37 1.45
C ASN A 193 15.26 0.18 2.01
N GLY A 194 14.17 -0.59 1.83
CA GLY A 194 12.85 -0.27 2.33
C GLY A 194 12.14 -1.50 2.90
N TYR A 195 11.12 -1.28 3.71
CA TYR A 195 10.38 -2.37 4.34
C TYR A 195 9.28 -2.92 3.43
N LYS A 196 9.22 -4.25 3.31
CA LYS A 196 8.24 -5.02 2.54
C LYS A 196 7.23 -5.68 3.47
N PHE A 197 5.95 -5.60 3.10
CA PHE A 197 4.88 -6.27 3.83
C PHE A 197 5.11 -7.80 3.84
N LEU A 198 4.88 -8.42 4.99
CA LEU A 198 4.83 -9.87 5.14
C LEU A 198 3.43 -10.28 5.61
N SER A 199 2.84 -11.26 4.91
CA SER A 199 1.71 -12.00 5.48
C SER A 199 2.19 -12.92 6.61
N THR A 200 1.25 -13.46 7.40
CA THR A 200 1.58 -14.48 8.41
C THR A 200 2.26 -15.70 7.79
N ASP A 201 1.83 -16.12 6.59
CA ASP A 201 2.43 -17.24 5.87
C ASP A 201 3.84 -16.92 5.36
N ASP A 202 4.07 -15.69 4.89
CA ASP A 202 5.42 -15.26 4.49
C ASP A 202 6.35 -15.19 5.71
N LEU A 203 5.84 -14.71 6.86
CA LEU A 203 6.62 -14.70 8.11
C LEU A 203 6.92 -16.13 8.59
N LYS A 204 5.96 -17.06 8.50
CA LYS A 204 6.20 -18.47 8.83
C LYS A 204 7.34 -19.05 8.00
N LYS A 205 7.40 -18.77 6.70
CA LYS A 205 8.54 -19.18 5.85
C LYS A 205 9.87 -18.59 6.31
N VAL A 206 9.89 -17.32 6.70
CA VAL A 206 11.10 -16.67 7.26
C VAL A 206 11.51 -17.36 8.57
N VAL A 207 10.56 -17.68 9.43
CA VAL A 207 10.83 -18.42 10.68
C VAL A 207 11.35 -19.83 10.39
N ASP A 208 10.75 -20.53 9.42
CA ASP A 208 11.14 -21.88 9.03
C ASP A 208 12.57 -21.93 8.48
N GLU A 209 12.93 -20.97 7.62
CA GLU A 209 14.29 -20.80 7.12
C GLU A 209 15.27 -20.43 8.24
N LEU A 210 14.89 -19.50 9.12
CA LEU A 210 15.71 -19.03 10.23
C LEU A 210 15.99 -20.14 11.26
N ILE A 211 14.98 -20.94 11.58
CA ILE A 211 15.07 -22.02 12.56
C ILE A 211 15.61 -23.30 11.91
N GLY A 212 15.50 -23.46 10.59
CA GLY A 212 15.84 -24.69 9.87
C GLY A 212 14.89 -25.84 10.20
N ASP A 213 13.62 -25.53 10.51
CA ASP A 213 12.58 -26.52 10.80
C ASP A 213 11.18 -25.96 10.48
N ASN A 214 10.35 -26.77 9.82
CA ASN A 214 9.04 -26.33 9.35
C ASN A 214 7.88 -26.81 10.26
N GLU A 215 8.12 -27.76 11.15
CA GLU A 215 7.07 -28.46 11.90
C GLU A 215 6.82 -27.87 13.30
N TYR A 216 7.89 -27.49 14.03
CA TYR A 216 7.78 -27.32 15.48
C TYR A 216 7.30 -25.94 15.94
N VAL A 217 7.55 -24.89 15.15
CA VAL A 217 7.12 -23.52 15.49
C VAL A 217 5.75 -23.24 14.89
N ASN A 218 4.71 -23.15 15.72
CA ASN A 218 3.36 -22.90 15.22
C ASN A 218 3.03 -21.39 15.13
N ILE A 219 1.89 -21.05 14.52
CA ILE A 219 1.46 -19.65 14.33
C ILE A 219 1.25 -18.92 15.68
N ASN A 220 0.82 -19.61 16.74
CA ASN A 220 0.64 -19.00 18.06
C ASN A 220 1.99 -18.64 18.70
N ASP A 221 3.00 -19.48 18.51
CA ASP A 221 4.37 -19.20 18.96
C ASP A 221 4.92 -17.96 18.22
N ILE A 222 4.71 -17.87 16.90
CA ILE A 222 5.08 -16.70 16.10
C ILE A 222 4.35 -15.44 16.58
N ASN A 223 3.03 -15.49 16.78
CA ASN A 223 2.26 -14.34 17.27
C ASN A 223 2.72 -13.89 18.65
N THR A 224 3.09 -14.84 19.52
CA THR A 224 3.67 -14.55 20.83
C THR A 224 5.03 -13.87 20.69
N ALA A 225 5.91 -14.38 19.81
CA ALA A 225 7.19 -13.74 19.50
C ALA A 225 7.01 -12.32 18.96
N LEU A 226 6.08 -12.09 18.04
CA LEU A 226 5.77 -10.75 17.52
C LEU A 226 5.35 -9.78 18.64
N SER A 227 4.65 -10.26 19.67
CA SER A 227 4.27 -9.41 20.82
C SER A 227 5.47 -8.85 21.59
N HIS A 228 6.61 -9.56 21.55
CA HIS A 228 7.87 -9.14 22.17
C HIS A 228 8.74 -8.23 21.28
N ILE A 229 8.36 -8.00 20.02
CA ILE A 229 9.08 -7.06 19.15
C ILE A 229 8.77 -5.62 19.58
N GLY A 230 9.78 -4.95 20.13
CA GLY A 230 9.71 -3.54 20.51
C GLY A 230 9.86 -2.57 19.33
N ASN A 231 10.50 -2.99 18.23
CA ASN A 231 10.76 -2.14 17.07
C ASN A 231 9.47 -1.86 16.27
N ARG A 232 8.80 -0.77 16.63
CA ARG A 232 7.52 -0.34 16.05
C ARG A 232 7.66 0.99 15.33
N LEU A 233 7.48 0.99 14.00
CA LEU A 233 7.68 2.18 13.18
C LEU A 233 6.35 2.75 12.66
N SER A 234 6.35 4.06 12.41
CA SER A 234 5.29 4.78 11.68
C SER A 234 5.69 4.96 10.21
N PRO A 235 4.76 4.78 9.27
CA PRO A 235 5.08 4.85 7.85
C PRO A 235 5.32 6.29 7.38
N ARG A 236 6.17 6.43 6.37
CA ARG A 236 6.41 7.69 5.66
C ARG A 236 5.58 7.70 4.37
N TYR A 237 4.49 8.47 4.37
CA TYR A 237 3.50 8.53 3.29
C TYR A 237 4.01 9.18 1.98
N ASP A 238 5.11 9.92 2.04
CA ASP A 238 5.70 10.61 0.88
C ASP A 238 6.62 9.71 0.04
N PHE A 239 6.75 8.43 0.39
CA PHE A 239 7.67 7.50 -0.29
C PHE A 239 6.94 6.31 -0.90
N VAL A 240 7.52 5.79 -1.99
CA VAL A 240 7.10 4.55 -2.64
C VAL A 240 8.28 3.60 -2.71
N ARG A 241 8.10 2.36 -2.23
CA ARG A 241 9.13 1.32 -2.36
C ARG A 241 9.01 0.63 -3.73
N PHE A 242 10.09 0.61 -4.50
CA PHE A 242 10.28 -0.22 -5.69
C PHE A 242 11.29 -1.33 -5.39
N LYS A 243 11.36 -2.37 -6.22
CA LYS A 243 12.33 -3.48 -6.02
C LYS A 243 13.81 -3.07 -5.97
N ASN A 244 14.13 -1.89 -6.52
CA ASN A 244 15.51 -1.42 -6.71
C ASN A 244 15.78 -0.07 -6.03
N GLY A 245 14.90 0.39 -5.14
CA GLY A 245 15.09 1.64 -4.39
C GLY A 245 13.78 2.28 -3.96
N ILE A 246 13.87 3.52 -3.51
CA ILE A 246 12.77 4.31 -2.96
C ILE A 246 12.51 5.52 -3.85
N TYR A 247 11.25 5.82 -4.15
CA TYR A 247 10.85 7.05 -4.82
C TYR A 247 10.27 8.05 -3.81
N ASP A 248 10.85 9.25 -3.76
CA ASP A 248 10.35 10.37 -2.96
C ASP A 248 9.32 11.16 -3.79
N MET A 249 8.03 11.04 -3.42
CA MET A 249 6.90 11.69 -4.09
C MET A 249 6.80 13.18 -3.78
N LYS A 250 7.47 13.67 -2.73
CA LYS A 250 7.53 15.10 -2.42
C LYS A 250 8.58 15.80 -3.29
N LYS A 251 9.77 15.19 -3.41
CA LYS A 251 10.87 15.69 -4.24
C LYS A 251 10.77 15.25 -5.71
N MET A 252 9.90 14.30 -6.02
CA MET A 252 9.76 13.64 -7.32
C MET A 252 11.12 13.11 -7.83
N LYS A 253 11.81 12.34 -6.99
CA LYS A 253 13.16 11.80 -7.25
C LYS A 253 13.26 10.34 -6.78
N PHE A 254 13.94 9.53 -7.58
CA PHE A 254 14.27 8.15 -7.23
C PHE A 254 15.61 8.08 -6.49
N ILE A 255 15.67 7.24 -5.47
CA ILE A 255 16.80 7.03 -4.56
C ILE A 255 17.14 5.54 -4.60
N LYS A 256 18.22 5.19 -5.32
CA LYS A 256 18.62 3.78 -5.51
C LYS A 256 19.06 3.11 -4.21
N LYS A 257 19.78 3.84 -3.35
CA LYS A 257 20.18 3.38 -2.02
C LYS A 257 19.98 4.53 -1.05
N SER A 258 18.94 4.44 -0.22
CA SER A 258 18.73 5.39 0.88
C SER A 258 19.85 5.23 1.93
N ASN A 259 20.21 6.28 2.66
CA ASN A 259 21.18 6.18 3.76
C ASN A 259 20.60 5.44 4.97
N LYS A 260 19.28 5.50 5.16
CA LYS A 260 18.55 4.80 6.22
C LYS A 260 17.39 4.01 5.61
N PRO A 261 17.04 2.83 6.18
CA PRO A 261 15.84 2.10 5.78
C PRO A 261 14.58 2.97 5.78
N VAL A 262 13.74 2.82 4.76
CA VAL A 262 12.48 3.57 4.64
C VAL A 262 11.28 2.65 4.83
N PHE A 263 10.47 2.94 5.84
CA PHE A 263 9.15 2.32 6.01
C PHE A 263 8.08 3.17 5.31
N THR A 264 7.37 2.60 4.35
CA THR A 264 6.22 3.20 3.65
C THR A 264 5.14 2.13 3.41
N LEU A 265 3.89 2.55 3.28
CA LEU A 265 2.76 1.68 2.95
C LEU A 265 2.59 1.45 1.45
N THR A 266 3.13 2.33 0.61
CA THR A 266 3.02 2.25 -0.84
C THR A 266 4.19 1.47 -1.39
N GLU A 267 3.91 0.27 -1.90
CA GLU A 267 4.89 -0.66 -2.41
C GLU A 267 4.54 -1.13 -3.81
N VAL A 268 5.57 -1.30 -4.64
CA VAL A 268 5.43 -1.67 -6.04
C VAL A 268 6.40 -2.81 -6.31
N ASN A 269 5.85 -3.95 -6.75
CA ASN A 269 6.65 -5.16 -7.01
C ASN A 269 7.38 -5.12 -8.37
N HIS A 270 7.80 -3.94 -8.80
CA HIS A 270 8.48 -3.66 -10.06
C HIS A 270 9.70 -2.78 -9.82
N LYS A 271 10.63 -2.73 -10.76
CA LYS A 271 11.77 -1.79 -10.70
C LYS A 271 11.34 -0.43 -11.23
N TYR A 272 11.94 0.62 -10.70
CA TYR A 272 11.90 1.93 -11.33
C TYR A 272 13.12 2.08 -12.23
N SER A 273 12.90 2.15 -13.55
CA SER A 273 13.93 2.38 -14.58
C SER A 273 13.55 3.58 -15.44
N SER A 274 14.53 4.18 -16.12
CA SER A 274 14.30 5.19 -17.15
C SER A 274 14.74 4.75 -18.55
N ASP A 275 15.35 3.57 -18.65
CA ASP A 275 15.90 3.05 -19.90
C ASP A 275 14.87 2.17 -20.60
N PHE A 276 14.05 2.78 -21.45
CA PHE A 276 13.06 2.08 -22.27
C PHE A 276 13.21 2.49 -23.74
N LYS A 277 13.26 1.50 -24.63
CA LYS A 277 13.33 1.69 -26.08
C LYS A 277 12.06 1.14 -26.75
N GLY A 278 11.56 1.88 -27.74
CA GLY A 278 10.44 1.45 -28.57
C GLY A 278 9.06 1.54 -27.90
N ASN A 279 8.03 1.10 -28.62
CA ASN A 279 6.65 1.00 -28.12
C ASN A 279 6.39 -0.39 -27.53
N THR A 280 5.73 -0.46 -26.39
CA THR A 280 5.37 -1.72 -25.71
C THR A 280 3.95 -2.17 -26.09
N VAL A 281 3.54 -3.35 -25.62
CA VAL A 281 2.14 -3.82 -25.77
C VAL A 281 1.17 -2.85 -25.09
N ILE A 282 1.53 -2.31 -23.92
CA ILE A 282 0.73 -1.29 -23.22
C ILE A 282 0.61 -0.01 -24.06
N ASP A 283 1.69 0.45 -24.72
CA ASP A 283 1.59 1.64 -25.59
C ASP A 283 0.60 1.45 -26.73
N LYS A 284 0.59 0.25 -27.35
CA LYS A 284 -0.38 -0.09 -28.39
C LYS A 284 -1.81 -0.09 -27.84
N TYR A 285 -2.02 -0.73 -26.69
CA TYR A 285 -3.30 -0.75 -25.98
C TYR A 285 -3.81 0.67 -25.65
N LEU A 286 -2.94 1.54 -25.12
CA LEU A 286 -3.32 2.92 -24.80
C LEU A 286 -3.66 3.73 -26.05
N LYS A 287 -2.88 3.58 -27.13
CA LYS A 287 -3.14 4.24 -28.42
C LYS A 287 -4.46 3.81 -29.05
N SER A 288 -4.78 2.52 -29.04
CA SER A 288 -6.04 2.02 -29.59
C SER A 288 -7.24 2.39 -28.72
N SER A 289 -7.16 2.13 -27.41
CA SER A 289 -8.30 2.28 -26.49
C SER A 289 -8.67 3.74 -26.22
N LEU A 290 -7.67 4.63 -26.21
CA LEU A 290 -7.86 6.06 -26.02
C LEU A 290 -7.80 6.84 -27.34
N ASN A 291 -7.97 6.19 -28.49
CA ASN A 291 -7.97 6.86 -29.78
C ASN A 291 -9.04 7.97 -29.84
N ARG A 292 -8.72 9.07 -30.50
CA ARG A 292 -9.57 10.26 -30.69
C ARG A 292 -9.50 10.71 -32.15
N LYS A 293 -10.32 11.71 -32.49
CA LYS A 293 -10.40 12.28 -33.85
C LYS A 293 -9.05 12.74 -34.43
N SER A 294 -8.06 13.05 -33.59
CA SER A 294 -6.71 13.38 -34.03
C SER A 294 -5.64 12.76 -33.12
N SER A 295 -4.48 12.46 -33.68
CA SER A 295 -3.32 11.92 -32.94
C SER A 295 -2.88 12.84 -31.80
N LYS A 296 -2.95 14.16 -32.01
CA LYS A 296 -2.67 15.16 -30.97
C LYS A 296 -3.60 15.02 -29.77
N LEU A 297 -4.90 14.82 -30.02
CA LEU A 297 -5.88 14.64 -28.96
C LEU A 297 -5.74 13.27 -28.28
N THR A 298 -5.47 12.21 -29.04
CA THR A 298 -5.13 10.87 -28.51
C THR A 298 -3.95 10.95 -27.54
N ASN A 299 -2.84 11.58 -27.96
CA ASN A 299 -1.65 11.73 -27.13
C ASN A 299 -1.91 12.57 -25.88
N LYS A 300 -2.77 13.61 -25.97
CA LYS A 300 -3.21 14.39 -24.81
C LYS A 300 -3.99 13.53 -23.81
N TYR A 301 -4.91 12.68 -24.27
CA TYR A 301 -5.65 11.76 -23.41
C TYR A 301 -4.75 10.70 -22.75
N ILE A 302 -3.83 10.10 -23.51
CA ILE A 302 -2.84 9.15 -22.98
C ILE A 302 -1.98 9.80 -21.91
N LYS A 303 -1.49 11.02 -22.15
CA LYS A 303 -0.73 11.77 -21.15
C LYS A 303 -1.55 12.04 -19.89
N GLY A 304 -2.82 12.42 -20.04
CA GLY A 304 -3.71 12.66 -18.91
C GLY A 304 -4.02 11.39 -18.10
N LEU A 305 -4.19 10.24 -18.74
CA LEU A 305 -4.28 8.96 -18.02
C LEU A 305 -2.98 8.68 -17.25
N LYS A 306 -1.81 8.89 -17.87
CA LYS A 306 -0.51 8.73 -17.21
C LYS A 306 -0.33 9.66 -16.01
N GLU A 307 -0.85 10.89 -16.06
CA GLU A 307 -0.89 11.80 -14.88
C GLU A 307 -1.71 11.21 -13.74
N ILE A 308 -2.90 10.66 -14.04
CA ILE A 308 -3.76 10.03 -13.04
C ILE A 308 -3.09 8.78 -12.45
N ILE A 309 -2.49 7.91 -13.27
CA ILE A 309 -1.75 6.74 -12.78
C ILE A 309 -0.57 7.18 -11.89
N GLY A 310 0.14 8.25 -12.27
CA GLY A 310 1.22 8.82 -11.46
C GLY A 310 0.72 9.36 -10.13
N TYR A 311 -0.48 9.95 -10.11
CA TYR A 311 -1.15 10.39 -8.88
C TYR A 311 -1.53 9.23 -7.96
N LEU A 312 -1.90 8.07 -8.49
CA LEU A 312 -2.28 6.91 -7.66
C LEU A 312 -1.15 6.45 -6.73
N PHE A 313 0.12 6.74 -7.05
CA PHE A 313 1.27 6.46 -6.17
C PHE A 313 1.38 7.36 -4.94
N THR A 314 0.63 8.47 -4.88
CA THR A 314 0.55 9.30 -3.67
C THR A 314 -0.24 8.60 -2.58
N SER A 315 -0.05 9.04 -1.34
CA SER A 315 -0.88 8.63 -0.21
C SER A 315 -2.12 9.52 -0.09
N GLY A 316 -3.23 8.98 0.41
CA GLY A 316 -4.49 9.70 0.61
C GLY A 316 -5.12 10.25 -0.67
N ASN A 317 -5.95 11.29 -0.56
CA ASN A 317 -6.59 11.93 -1.72
C ASN A 317 -6.40 13.46 -1.71
N GLU A 318 -5.14 13.92 -1.60
CA GLU A 318 -4.79 15.35 -1.49
C GLU A 318 -5.30 16.22 -2.64
N GLU A 319 -5.56 15.65 -3.82
CA GLU A 319 -6.09 16.41 -4.96
C GLU A 319 -7.63 16.50 -4.95
N GLU A 320 -8.29 15.85 -3.99
CA GLU A 320 -9.75 15.81 -3.80
C GLU A 320 -10.51 15.45 -5.07
N ILE A 321 -10.04 14.41 -5.77
CA ILE A 321 -10.68 13.94 -7.01
C ILE A 321 -11.34 12.57 -6.85
N LEU A 322 -12.33 12.31 -7.72
CA LEU A 322 -12.98 11.03 -7.91
C LEU A 322 -12.85 10.63 -9.39
N ILE A 323 -12.25 9.47 -9.65
CA ILE A 323 -11.88 9.06 -11.01
C ILE A 323 -12.99 8.19 -11.60
N PHE A 324 -13.49 8.56 -12.78
CA PHE A 324 -14.47 7.79 -13.54
C PHE A 324 -13.85 7.23 -14.81
N ILE A 325 -13.80 5.90 -14.92
CA ILE A 325 -13.41 5.19 -16.14
C ILE A 325 -14.69 4.72 -16.83
N VAL A 326 -15.08 5.42 -17.89
CA VAL A 326 -16.42 5.29 -18.51
C VAL A 326 -16.36 5.04 -20.01
N GLY A 327 -17.46 4.57 -20.60
CA GLY A 327 -17.62 4.42 -22.04
C GLY A 327 -18.18 3.06 -22.45
N ILE A 328 -18.22 2.78 -23.75
CA ILE A 328 -18.88 1.62 -24.34
C ILE A 328 -18.37 0.26 -23.79
N GLY A 329 -19.23 -0.74 -23.70
CA GLY A 329 -18.89 -2.09 -23.28
C GLY A 329 -17.87 -2.76 -24.21
N GLY A 330 -16.94 -3.53 -23.65
CA GLY A 330 -15.92 -4.21 -24.45
C GLY A 330 -14.83 -3.30 -25.04
N SER A 331 -14.64 -2.11 -24.46
CA SER A 331 -13.66 -1.10 -24.90
C SER A 331 -12.27 -1.22 -24.26
N GLY A 332 -12.03 -2.24 -23.44
CA GLY A 332 -10.75 -2.45 -22.78
C GLY A 332 -10.57 -1.75 -21.43
N LYS A 333 -11.61 -1.13 -20.85
CA LYS A 333 -11.58 -0.56 -19.48
C LYS A 333 -11.12 -1.56 -18.43
N SER A 334 -11.65 -2.79 -18.46
CA SER A 334 -11.26 -3.85 -17.54
C SER A 334 -9.78 -4.24 -17.67
N LEU A 335 -9.19 -4.11 -18.86
CA LEU A 335 -7.76 -4.33 -19.04
C LEU A 335 -6.92 -3.24 -18.35
N LEU A 336 -7.36 -1.97 -18.36
CA LEU A 336 -6.72 -0.91 -17.58
C LEU A 336 -6.75 -1.24 -16.09
N VAL A 337 -7.89 -1.67 -15.57
CA VAL A 337 -8.01 -2.09 -14.16
C VAL A 337 -7.07 -3.26 -13.83
N ASN A 338 -6.96 -4.25 -14.71
CA ASN A 338 -6.01 -5.35 -14.51
C ASN A 338 -4.55 -4.87 -14.52
N ILE A 339 -4.20 -3.90 -15.38
CA ILE A 339 -2.87 -3.26 -15.39
C ILE A 339 -2.62 -2.56 -14.04
N LEU A 340 -3.61 -1.83 -13.50
CA LEU A 340 -3.48 -1.21 -12.16
C LEU A 340 -3.24 -2.28 -11.08
N SER A 341 -3.94 -3.42 -11.13
CA SER A 341 -3.69 -4.54 -10.23
C SER A 341 -2.29 -5.13 -10.36
N LEU A 342 -1.74 -5.19 -11.57
CA LEU A 342 -0.36 -5.64 -11.81
C LEU A 342 0.68 -4.64 -11.26
N ILE A 343 0.36 -3.33 -11.22
CA ILE A 343 1.23 -2.29 -10.68
C ILE A 343 1.21 -2.30 -9.15
N PHE A 344 0.03 -2.17 -8.54
CA PHE A 344 -0.14 -1.94 -7.10
C PHE A 344 -0.27 -3.23 -6.28
N GLY A 345 -0.58 -4.35 -6.93
CA GLY A 345 -0.91 -5.62 -6.28
C GLY A 345 -2.38 -5.69 -5.88
N SER A 346 -2.98 -6.88 -6.05
CA SER A 346 -4.40 -7.11 -5.73
C SER A 346 -4.71 -6.94 -4.25
N HIS A 347 -3.74 -7.16 -3.35
CA HIS A 347 -3.90 -6.97 -1.91
C HIS A 347 -4.11 -5.50 -1.52
N LYS A 348 -3.65 -4.54 -2.35
CA LYS A 348 -3.82 -3.09 -2.14
C LYS A 348 -5.07 -2.52 -2.80
N ILE A 349 -5.79 -3.33 -3.57
CA ILE A 349 -7.02 -2.93 -4.25
C ILE A 349 -8.23 -3.53 -3.51
N ALA A 350 -9.28 -2.74 -3.36
CA ALA A 350 -10.60 -3.17 -2.93
C ALA A 350 -11.62 -3.05 -4.07
N ASP A 351 -12.73 -3.76 -3.91
CA ASP A 351 -13.89 -3.74 -4.80
C ASP A 351 -15.16 -3.55 -3.96
N LEU A 352 -15.18 -2.45 -3.18
CA LEU A 352 -16.33 -2.05 -2.37
C LEU A 352 -17.26 -1.19 -3.23
N LYS A 353 -18.52 -1.61 -3.37
CA LYS A 353 -19.55 -0.89 -4.12
C LYS A 353 -20.01 0.37 -3.39
N ILE A 354 -20.49 1.37 -4.14
CA ILE A 354 -21.01 2.63 -3.59
C ILE A 354 -22.14 2.39 -2.58
N ARG A 355 -23.05 1.44 -2.86
CA ARG A 355 -24.16 1.10 -1.95
C ARG A 355 -23.64 0.57 -0.61
N ASP A 356 -22.62 -0.28 -0.65
CA ASP A 356 -22.08 -0.93 0.54
C ASP A 356 -21.25 0.03 1.40
N MET A 357 -20.69 1.09 0.81
CA MET A 357 -20.00 2.16 1.56
C MET A 357 -20.91 2.84 2.59
N ASN A 358 -22.22 2.89 2.34
CA ASN A 358 -23.19 3.47 3.28
C ASN A 358 -23.58 2.51 4.42
N THR A 359 -23.11 1.27 4.42
CA THR A 359 -23.40 0.31 5.50
C THR A 359 -22.45 0.51 6.67
N SER A 360 -22.90 0.15 7.88
CA SER A 360 -22.12 0.33 9.12
C SER A 360 -20.75 -0.35 9.11
N HIS A 361 -20.56 -1.40 8.29
CA HIS A 361 -19.33 -2.19 8.26
C HIS A 361 -18.62 -2.18 6.89
N GLY A 362 -19.24 -1.64 5.83
CA GLY A 362 -18.73 -1.77 4.46
C GLY A 362 -17.36 -1.13 4.28
N THR A 363 -17.14 0.03 4.89
CA THR A 363 -15.88 0.77 4.85
C THR A 363 -14.73 0.06 5.57
N ALA A 364 -15.00 -0.94 6.42
CA ALA A 364 -13.94 -1.74 7.04
C ALA A 364 -13.10 -2.52 6.01
N SER A 365 -13.65 -2.81 4.83
CA SER A 365 -12.91 -3.45 3.73
C SER A 365 -11.84 -2.54 3.10
N LEU A 366 -11.89 -1.23 3.37
CA LEU A 366 -10.93 -0.24 2.87
C LEU A 366 -9.66 -0.13 3.73
N VAL A 367 -9.64 -0.77 4.92
CA VAL A 367 -8.47 -0.73 5.81
C VAL A 367 -7.24 -1.32 5.10
N GLY A 368 -6.16 -0.55 5.02
CA GLY A 368 -4.90 -0.95 4.39
C GLY A 368 -4.92 -0.97 2.85
N LYS A 369 -6.01 -0.50 2.22
CA LYS A 369 -6.17 -0.42 0.77
C LYS A 369 -5.73 0.95 0.26
N GLN A 370 -5.12 0.97 -0.93
CA GLN A 370 -4.67 2.20 -1.58
C GLN A 370 -5.70 2.68 -2.61
N ILE A 371 -6.39 1.75 -3.27
CA ILE A 371 -7.36 2.03 -4.32
C ILE A 371 -8.60 1.19 -4.05
N ASN A 372 -9.77 1.80 -4.18
CA ASN A 372 -11.02 1.08 -4.29
C ASN A 372 -11.59 1.25 -5.70
N ILE A 373 -11.80 0.14 -6.40
CA ILE A 373 -12.37 0.13 -7.73
C ILE A 373 -13.81 -0.31 -7.61
N VAL A 374 -14.75 0.61 -7.82
CA VAL A 374 -16.18 0.28 -7.91
C VAL A 374 -16.44 -0.27 -9.30
N ARG A 375 -16.76 -1.56 -9.39
CA ARG A 375 -17.19 -2.21 -10.64
C ARG A 375 -18.70 -2.32 -10.67
N ASP A 376 -19.28 -2.11 -11.86
CA ASP A 376 -20.71 -2.21 -12.13
C ASP A 376 -21.53 -1.43 -11.11
N SER A 377 -21.77 -0.16 -11.40
CA SER A 377 -22.79 0.57 -10.65
C SER A 377 -24.12 -0.14 -10.85
N ASP A 378 -24.55 -0.87 -9.83
CA ASP A 378 -25.91 -1.38 -9.74
C ASP A 378 -26.88 -0.25 -10.13
N ASP A 379 -27.96 -0.55 -10.86
CA ASP A 379 -29.04 0.35 -11.36
C ASP A 379 -29.81 1.08 -10.22
N THR A 380 -29.10 1.58 -9.23
CA THR A 380 -29.60 2.04 -7.96
C THR A 380 -29.31 3.52 -7.82
N LEU A 381 -30.35 4.27 -7.47
CA LEU A 381 -30.26 5.68 -7.13
C LEU A 381 -29.35 5.84 -5.90
N VAL A 382 -28.26 6.60 -6.06
CA VAL A 382 -27.43 6.99 -4.93
C VAL A 382 -28.09 8.16 -4.21
N GLU A 383 -28.72 7.85 -3.07
CA GLU A 383 -29.43 8.86 -2.26
C GLU A 383 -28.51 9.62 -1.30
N ASN A 384 -27.56 8.92 -0.67
CA ASN A 384 -26.66 9.51 0.31
C ASN A 384 -25.25 9.71 -0.28
N MET A 385 -24.87 10.97 -0.44
CA MET A 385 -23.58 11.41 -0.96
C MET A 385 -22.53 11.68 0.12
N ALA A 386 -22.90 11.66 1.41
CA ALA A 386 -22.00 12.07 2.50
C ALA A 386 -20.72 11.23 2.52
N ILE A 387 -20.85 9.91 2.43
CA ILE A 387 -19.69 9.01 2.44
C ILE A 387 -18.81 9.19 1.19
N LEU A 388 -19.41 9.41 0.02
CA LEU A 388 -18.65 9.67 -1.22
C LEU A 388 -17.92 11.02 -1.15
N LYS A 389 -18.52 12.04 -0.51
CA LYS A 389 -17.88 13.33 -0.28
C LYS A 389 -16.70 13.23 0.68
N GLN A 390 -16.82 12.42 1.73
CA GLN A 390 -15.73 12.14 2.66
C GLN A 390 -14.60 11.37 1.98
N LEU A 391 -14.92 10.29 1.25
CA LEU A 391 -13.94 9.46 0.53
C LEU A 391 -13.26 10.20 -0.65
N SER A 392 -13.97 11.14 -1.28
CA SER A 392 -13.41 11.99 -2.34
C SER A 392 -12.74 13.26 -1.80
N GLY A 393 -12.88 13.55 -0.51
CA GLY A 393 -12.16 14.62 0.16
C GLY A 393 -10.80 14.15 0.66
N ASN A 394 -10.16 14.97 1.49
CA ASN A 394 -8.92 14.64 2.18
C ASN A 394 -9.17 14.48 3.69
N ASP A 395 -10.27 13.82 4.03
CA ASP A 395 -10.78 13.64 5.40
C ASP A 395 -10.42 12.26 5.96
N ASP A 396 -10.32 12.17 7.29
CA ASP A 396 -10.23 10.88 7.98
C ASP A 396 -11.53 10.08 7.79
N LEU A 397 -11.42 8.75 7.78
CA LEU A 397 -12.56 7.85 7.60
C LEU A 397 -12.78 7.00 8.85
N GLN A 398 -13.94 7.18 9.48
CA GLN A 398 -14.37 6.30 10.56
C GLN A 398 -14.85 4.96 10.00
N VAL A 399 -14.37 3.87 10.59
CA VAL A 399 -14.72 2.50 10.21
C VAL A 399 -15.10 1.67 11.43
N ASN A 400 -16.10 0.80 11.26
CA ASN A 400 -16.60 -0.06 12.33
C ASN A 400 -16.47 -1.52 11.88
N PRO A 401 -15.31 -2.16 12.05
CA PRO A 401 -15.16 -3.55 11.67
C PRO A 401 -16.01 -4.45 12.58
N LYS A 402 -16.58 -5.53 12.03
CA LYS A 402 -17.38 -6.48 12.83
C LYS A 402 -16.54 -7.05 13.96
N ASN A 403 -17.11 -7.10 15.16
CA ASN A 403 -16.49 -7.68 16.36
C ASN A 403 -15.14 -7.02 16.74
N ARG A 404 -14.92 -5.75 16.38
CA ARG A 404 -13.74 -4.97 16.75
C ARG A 404 -14.16 -3.56 17.17
N PRO A 405 -13.35 -2.87 17.99
CA PRO A 405 -13.61 -1.47 18.31
C PRO A 405 -13.60 -0.59 17.06
N HIS A 406 -14.34 0.52 17.15
CA HIS A 406 -14.31 1.59 16.16
C HIS A 406 -12.86 2.04 15.89
N THR A 407 -12.53 2.26 14.62
CA THR A 407 -11.20 2.67 14.18
C THR A 407 -11.30 3.81 13.19
N ILE A 408 -10.22 4.59 13.09
CA ILE A 408 -10.09 5.69 12.14
C ILE A 408 -8.99 5.31 11.14
N ILE A 409 -9.33 5.35 9.85
CA ILE A 409 -8.35 5.38 8.78
C ILE A 409 -7.95 6.84 8.59
N PRO A 410 -6.67 7.22 8.80
CA PRO A 410 -6.24 8.59 8.58
C PRO A 410 -6.37 8.96 7.10
N ASN A 411 -6.61 10.22 6.79
CA ASN A 411 -6.81 10.72 5.42
C ASN A 411 -5.70 10.28 4.44
N LYS A 412 -4.45 10.20 4.89
CA LYS A 412 -3.29 9.71 4.11
C LYS A 412 -3.38 8.23 3.73
N GLU A 413 -4.29 7.47 4.32
CA GLU A 413 -4.51 6.05 4.06
C GLU A 413 -5.88 5.75 3.48
N VAL A 414 -6.75 6.75 3.38
CA VAL A 414 -8.04 6.57 2.71
C VAL A 414 -7.80 6.21 1.25
N ALA A 415 -8.37 5.08 0.84
CA ALA A 415 -8.22 4.56 -0.50
C ALA A 415 -8.81 5.53 -1.53
N LYS A 416 -8.07 5.81 -2.60
CA LYS A 416 -8.60 6.59 -3.73
C LYS A 416 -9.68 5.79 -4.43
N ILE A 417 -10.78 6.45 -4.78
CA ILE A 417 -11.92 5.79 -5.42
C ILE A 417 -11.83 5.93 -6.95
N ILE A 418 -11.96 4.81 -7.64
CA ILE A 418 -12.09 4.71 -9.09
C ILE A 418 -13.43 4.05 -9.39
N VAL A 419 -14.33 4.75 -10.08
CA VAL A 419 -15.60 4.22 -10.55
C VAL A 419 -15.42 3.75 -11.98
N MET A 420 -15.55 2.45 -12.22
CA MET A 420 -15.58 1.88 -13.56
C MET A 420 -17.02 1.51 -13.93
N ALA A 421 -17.58 2.20 -14.91
CA ALA A 421 -18.97 1.99 -15.29
C ALA A 421 -19.17 2.14 -16.80
N ASN A 422 -20.19 1.45 -17.35
CA ASN A 422 -20.67 1.74 -18.70
C ASN A 422 -21.70 2.88 -18.65
N GLU A 423 -22.56 2.85 -17.63
CA GLU A 423 -23.53 3.88 -17.28
C GLU A 423 -23.29 4.29 -15.84
N ILE A 424 -23.28 5.58 -15.54
CA ILE A 424 -23.06 6.11 -14.19
C ILE A 424 -24.38 6.03 -13.42
N PRO A 425 -24.35 5.65 -12.12
CA PRO A 425 -25.58 5.57 -11.34
C PRO A 425 -26.27 6.93 -11.26
N ALA A 426 -27.59 6.92 -11.21
CA ALA A 426 -28.35 8.13 -10.97
C ALA A 426 -28.05 8.66 -9.57
N PHE A 427 -27.83 9.96 -9.45
CA PHE A 427 -27.64 10.64 -8.17
C PHE A 427 -28.85 11.51 -7.87
N LYS A 428 -29.41 11.40 -6.66
CA LYS A 428 -30.60 12.15 -6.26
C LYS A 428 -30.37 13.66 -6.26
N LYS A 429 -29.20 14.09 -5.78
CA LYS A 429 -28.77 15.49 -5.79
C LYS A 429 -27.24 15.54 -5.86
N LEU A 430 -26.73 16.29 -6.82
CA LEU A 430 -25.32 16.62 -6.93
C LEU A 430 -25.19 18.13 -6.85
N ASP A 431 -24.29 18.59 -5.99
CA ASP A 431 -23.88 19.99 -5.98
C ASP A 431 -22.64 20.20 -6.85
N ASP A 432 -22.42 21.44 -7.23
CA ASP A 432 -21.32 21.81 -8.11
C ASP A 432 -19.96 21.49 -7.48
N ALA A 433 -19.85 21.63 -6.15
CA ALA A 433 -18.65 21.28 -5.40
C ALA A 433 -18.25 19.79 -5.54
N PHE A 434 -19.22 18.87 -5.53
CA PHE A 434 -18.92 17.46 -5.79
C PHE A 434 -18.61 17.20 -7.27
N ILE A 435 -19.32 17.87 -8.19
CA ILE A 435 -19.08 17.72 -9.63
C ILE A 435 -17.66 18.16 -9.99
N ASP A 436 -17.13 19.21 -9.36
CA ASP A 436 -15.75 19.69 -9.58
C ASP A 436 -14.65 18.68 -9.16
N ARG A 437 -15.00 17.65 -8.38
CA ARG A 437 -14.09 16.55 -8.01
C ARG A 437 -13.99 15.48 -9.10
N LEU A 438 -14.94 15.43 -10.04
CA LEU A 438 -15.04 14.33 -11.00
C LEU A 438 -13.99 14.47 -12.11
N VAL A 439 -13.24 13.40 -12.36
CA VAL A 439 -12.28 13.30 -13.46
C VAL A 439 -12.64 12.12 -14.34
N PHE A 440 -12.96 12.39 -15.60
CA PHE A 440 -13.43 11.37 -16.55
C PHE A 440 -12.32 10.86 -17.48
N ILE A 441 -12.22 9.54 -17.59
CA ILE A 441 -11.38 8.80 -18.53
C ILE A 441 -12.29 8.00 -19.45
N GLU A 442 -12.58 8.55 -20.62
CA GLU A 442 -13.53 7.94 -21.56
C GLU A 442 -12.86 6.92 -22.49
N PHE A 443 -13.50 5.77 -22.66
CA PHE A 443 -13.11 4.71 -23.60
C PHE A 443 -14.18 4.59 -24.68
N LEU A 444 -13.88 5.10 -25.87
CA LEU A 444 -14.89 5.35 -26.90
C LEU A 444 -15.06 4.21 -27.90
N HIS A 445 -14.10 3.29 -27.97
CA HIS A 445 -14.01 2.30 -29.04
C HIS A 445 -14.30 0.90 -28.53
N LYS A 446 -15.21 0.18 -29.18
CA LYS A 446 -15.52 -1.21 -28.88
C LYS A 446 -14.54 -2.15 -29.59
N PHE A 447 -13.96 -3.08 -28.85
CA PHE A 447 -13.08 -4.12 -29.39
C PHE A 447 -13.74 -5.50 -29.40
N ARG A 448 -14.47 -5.85 -28.33
CA ARG A 448 -15.13 -7.15 -28.20
C ARG A 448 -16.07 -7.43 -29.37
N GLY A 449 -15.93 -8.59 -29.98
CA GLY A 449 -16.72 -9.01 -31.15
C GLY A 449 -16.30 -8.36 -32.47
N THR A 450 -15.16 -7.65 -32.50
CA THR A 450 -14.61 -7.03 -33.72
C THR A 450 -13.31 -7.72 -34.15
N THR A 451 -12.86 -7.46 -35.37
CA THR A 451 -11.56 -7.92 -35.89
C THR A 451 -10.36 -7.36 -35.12
N LYS A 452 -10.57 -6.34 -34.28
CA LYS A 452 -9.55 -5.71 -33.43
C LYS A 452 -9.52 -6.29 -32.01
N GLU A 453 -10.36 -7.28 -31.70
CA GLU A 453 -10.31 -7.96 -30.40
C GLU A 453 -9.05 -8.82 -30.30
N ASP A 454 -8.25 -8.60 -29.26
CA ASP A 454 -7.12 -9.46 -28.92
C ASP A 454 -7.27 -9.95 -27.48
N LYS A 455 -7.65 -11.24 -27.37
CA LYS A 455 -7.87 -11.91 -26.08
C LYS A 455 -6.56 -12.26 -25.36
N SER A 456 -5.42 -12.20 -26.05
CA SER A 456 -4.10 -12.49 -25.49
C SER A 456 -3.44 -11.29 -24.81
N LEU A 457 -3.99 -10.08 -24.97
CA LEU A 457 -3.37 -8.85 -24.44
C LEU A 457 -3.05 -8.91 -22.94
N LEU A 458 -3.94 -9.47 -22.12
CA LEU A 458 -3.70 -9.56 -20.68
C LEU A 458 -2.52 -10.47 -20.35
N SER A 459 -2.39 -11.63 -21.00
CA SER A 459 -1.25 -12.52 -20.76
C SER A 459 0.04 -11.93 -21.30
N LEU A 460 0.02 -11.28 -22.46
CA LEU A 460 1.17 -10.55 -23.01
C LEU A 460 1.66 -9.45 -22.05
N ILE A 461 0.75 -8.68 -21.46
CA ILE A 461 1.10 -7.61 -20.52
C ILE A 461 1.61 -8.19 -19.19
N SER A 462 0.94 -9.20 -18.64
CA SER A 462 1.36 -9.84 -17.38
C SER A 462 2.76 -10.46 -17.46
N ASN A 463 3.16 -10.93 -18.64
CA ASN A 463 4.49 -11.52 -18.87
C ASN A 463 5.56 -10.50 -19.26
N ASP A 464 5.21 -9.23 -19.49
CA ASP A 464 6.12 -8.16 -19.89
C ASP A 464 6.29 -7.13 -18.78
N ASN A 465 7.18 -7.44 -17.82
CA ASN A 465 7.53 -6.51 -16.74
C ASN A 465 8.07 -5.18 -17.29
N ASN A 466 8.81 -5.19 -18.42
CA ASN A 466 9.34 -3.96 -19.01
C ASN A 466 8.22 -3.03 -19.48
N ALA A 467 7.11 -3.56 -20.00
CA ALA A 467 5.95 -2.76 -20.36
C ALA A 467 5.32 -2.07 -19.15
N ILE A 468 5.18 -2.80 -18.04
CA ILE A 468 4.62 -2.26 -16.79
C ILE A 468 5.56 -1.20 -16.20
N GLU A 469 6.86 -1.51 -16.09
CA GLU A 469 7.89 -0.60 -15.60
C GLU A 469 7.96 0.69 -16.44
N LYS A 470 7.81 0.59 -17.76
CA LYS A 470 7.73 1.75 -18.65
C LYS A 470 6.52 2.62 -18.34
N LEU A 471 5.34 2.02 -18.19
CA LEU A 471 4.12 2.75 -17.86
C LEU A 471 4.26 3.47 -16.51
N ILE A 472 4.82 2.80 -15.50
CA ILE A 472 5.10 3.39 -14.18
C ILE A 472 5.99 4.63 -14.32
N PHE A 473 7.14 4.50 -15.01
CA PHE A 473 8.08 5.59 -15.21
C PHE A 473 7.43 6.79 -15.90
N GLU A 474 6.74 6.55 -17.01
CA GLU A 474 6.09 7.61 -17.78
C GLU A 474 4.95 8.27 -17.00
N SER A 475 4.25 7.51 -16.15
CA SER A 475 3.18 8.02 -15.28
C SER A 475 3.71 8.91 -14.17
N LEU A 476 4.76 8.47 -13.45
CA LEU A 476 5.43 9.31 -12.44
C LEU A 476 6.06 10.56 -13.06
N LYS A 477 6.62 10.46 -14.28
CA LYS A 477 7.13 11.60 -15.04
C LYS A 477 6.01 12.57 -15.44
N ALA A 478 4.86 12.05 -15.87
CA ALA A 478 3.70 12.88 -16.22
C ALA A 478 3.15 13.62 -14.99
N TYR A 479 2.97 12.92 -13.87
CA TYR A 479 2.53 13.54 -12.62
C TYR A 479 3.53 14.56 -12.08
N LYS A 480 4.85 14.29 -12.18
CA LYS A 480 5.90 15.28 -11.87
C LYS A 480 5.75 16.56 -12.68
N ALA A 481 5.47 16.43 -13.98
CA ALA A 481 5.26 17.58 -14.85
C ALA A 481 4.01 18.37 -14.44
N LYS A 482 2.90 17.69 -14.10
CA LYS A 482 1.68 18.31 -13.55
C LYS A 482 2.00 19.12 -12.29
N LYS A 483 2.64 18.50 -11.28
CA LYS A 483 3.03 19.16 -10.03
C LYS A 483 3.90 20.40 -10.27
N ARG A 484 4.88 20.31 -11.17
CA ARG A 484 5.77 21.45 -11.50
C ARG A 484 5.03 22.61 -12.16
N ILE A 485 4.06 22.32 -13.03
CA ILE A 485 3.28 23.33 -13.73
C ILE A 485 2.26 23.99 -12.78
N GLY A 486 1.84 23.29 -11.71
CA GLY A 486 0.85 23.78 -10.75
C GLY A 486 -0.56 23.88 -11.35
N LYS A 487 -0.84 23.15 -12.43
CA LYS A 487 -2.16 23.09 -13.07
C LYS A 487 -2.92 21.85 -12.64
N ASP A 488 -4.21 21.88 -12.87
CA ASP A 488 -5.10 20.74 -12.72
C ASP A 488 -4.75 19.58 -13.67
N PHE A 489 -5.32 18.41 -13.43
CA PHE A 489 -5.14 17.25 -14.31
C PHE A 489 -5.58 17.54 -15.74
N ILE A 490 -4.86 17.03 -16.74
CA ILE A 490 -5.23 17.22 -18.17
C ILE A 490 -6.66 16.78 -18.49
N LEU A 491 -7.15 15.74 -17.79
CA LEU A 491 -8.49 15.18 -17.96
C LEU A 491 -9.53 15.80 -17.03
N LYS A 492 -9.13 16.65 -16.07
CA LYS A 492 -10.09 17.44 -15.31
C LYS A 492 -10.64 18.54 -16.20
N LYS A 493 -11.96 18.65 -16.20
CA LYS A 493 -12.72 19.55 -17.07
C LYS A 493 -13.33 20.68 -16.26
N SER A 494 -13.77 21.73 -16.95
CA SER A 494 -14.57 22.77 -16.29
C SER A 494 -15.88 22.18 -15.77
N LEU A 495 -16.46 22.78 -14.73
CA LEU A 495 -17.74 22.37 -14.15
C LEU A 495 -18.82 22.07 -15.22
N ASN A 496 -18.97 22.96 -16.20
CA ASN A 496 -19.96 22.80 -17.28
C ASN A 496 -19.66 21.61 -18.19
N GLU A 497 -18.41 21.42 -18.60
CA GLU A 497 -18.00 20.24 -19.37
C GLU A 497 -18.18 18.95 -18.56
N THR A 498 -17.89 18.98 -17.26
CA THR A 498 -18.08 17.85 -16.35
C THR A 498 -19.56 17.51 -16.18
N LYS A 499 -20.45 18.51 -16.08
CA LYS A 499 -21.92 18.32 -16.11
C LYS A 499 -22.38 17.65 -17.41
N ILE A 500 -21.83 18.06 -18.55
CA ILE A 500 -22.12 17.45 -19.85
C ILE A 500 -21.67 15.99 -19.90
N LEU A 501 -20.46 15.69 -19.43
CA LEU A 501 -19.93 14.32 -19.36
C LEU A 501 -20.74 13.44 -18.40
N LEU A 502 -21.13 13.98 -17.25
CA LEU A 502 -21.99 13.29 -16.31
C LEU A 502 -23.34 12.94 -16.96
N LYS A 503 -24.01 13.92 -17.60
CA LYS A 503 -25.27 13.69 -18.32
C LYS A 503 -25.12 12.66 -19.44
N LYS A 504 -24.00 12.72 -20.18
CA LYS A 504 -23.66 11.77 -21.24
C LYS A 504 -23.67 10.32 -20.76
N HIS A 505 -23.10 10.07 -19.59
CA HIS A 505 -22.94 8.71 -19.07
C HIS A 505 -24.02 8.30 -18.05
N SER A 506 -24.80 9.24 -17.50
CA SER A 506 -25.93 8.93 -16.61
C SER A 506 -27.28 8.84 -17.33
N ASN A 507 -27.47 9.64 -18.40
CA ASN A 507 -28.70 9.68 -19.20
C ASN A 507 -28.35 9.73 -20.70
N PRO A 508 -27.78 8.65 -21.27
CA PRO A 508 -27.13 8.72 -22.57
C PRO A 508 -28.11 9.00 -23.71
N LEU A 509 -29.32 8.46 -23.65
CA LEU A 509 -30.35 8.70 -24.67
C LEU A 509 -30.78 10.17 -24.73
N ASN A 510 -30.99 10.82 -23.57
CA ASN A 510 -31.31 12.24 -23.49
C ASN A 510 -30.16 13.10 -24.02
N TYR A 511 -28.91 12.74 -23.70
CA TYR A 511 -27.73 13.43 -24.24
C TYR A 511 -27.67 13.36 -25.76
N LEU A 512 -27.91 12.19 -26.35
CA LEU A 512 -27.91 12.00 -27.81
C LEU A 512 -29.06 12.76 -28.48
N ILE A 513 -30.26 12.73 -27.90
CA ILE A 513 -31.42 13.49 -28.41
C ILE A 513 -31.12 14.99 -28.40
N ALA A 514 -30.56 15.52 -27.30
CA ALA A 514 -30.18 16.93 -27.20
C ALA A 514 -29.12 17.35 -28.24
N LYS A 515 -28.34 16.40 -28.78
CA LYS A 515 -27.40 16.67 -29.88
C LYS A 515 -28.07 16.64 -31.25
N LEU A 516 -28.97 15.67 -31.49
CA LEU A 516 -29.65 15.48 -32.77
C LEU A 516 -30.80 16.47 -32.99
N ILE A 517 -31.42 16.96 -31.92
CA ILE A 517 -32.60 17.81 -31.94
C ILE A 517 -32.26 19.13 -31.23
N LEU A 518 -32.43 20.25 -31.93
CA LEU A 518 -32.07 21.57 -31.40
C LEU A 518 -33.14 22.12 -30.46
N ASN A 519 -34.41 21.99 -30.83
CA ASN A 519 -35.54 22.49 -30.07
C ASN A 519 -36.85 21.78 -30.47
N PHE A 520 -37.90 22.16 -29.76
CA PHE A 520 -39.29 21.83 -30.05
C PHE A 520 -40.02 23.11 -30.50
N ASP A 521 -40.61 23.09 -31.69
CA ASP A 521 -41.38 24.21 -32.26
C ASP A 521 -42.70 23.70 -32.87
N ILE A 522 -43.82 24.22 -32.37
CA ILE A 522 -45.18 23.87 -32.81
C ILE A 522 -45.41 24.26 -34.27
N ASN A 523 -44.67 25.26 -34.78
CA ASN A 523 -44.76 25.72 -36.17
C ASN A 523 -43.82 24.96 -37.11
N SER A 524 -43.02 24.01 -36.59
CA SER A 524 -42.18 23.18 -37.44
C SER A 524 -43.01 22.41 -38.45
N THR A 525 -42.57 22.45 -39.71
CA THR A 525 -43.11 21.61 -40.79
C THR A 525 -42.27 20.36 -41.01
N GLU A 526 -41.20 20.20 -40.23
CA GLU A 526 -40.25 19.10 -40.37
C GLU A 526 -40.85 17.78 -39.88
N LYS A 527 -40.69 16.73 -40.68
CA LYS A 527 -41.11 15.38 -40.32
C LYS A 527 -39.89 14.54 -39.96
N ILE A 528 -39.64 14.38 -38.66
CA ILE A 528 -38.59 13.50 -38.17
C ILE A 528 -39.14 12.10 -37.97
N TYR A 529 -38.84 11.18 -38.90
CA TYR A 529 -39.32 9.80 -38.80
C TYR A 529 -38.63 9.07 -37.64
N VAL A 530 -39.39 8.23 -36.94
CA VAL A 530 -38.89 7.47 -35.78
C VAL A 530 -37.77 6.51 -36.18
N GLU A 531 -37.87 5.90 -37.36
CA GLU A 531 -36.86 5.00 -37.91
C GLU A 531 -35.54 5.73 -38.21
N ASP A 532 -35.61 6.88 -38.89
CA ASP A 532 -34.43 7.70 -39.20
C ASP A 532 -33.73 8.14 -37.90
N LEU A 533 -34.51 8.60 -36.93
CA LEU A 533 -34.00 8.99 -35.61
C LEU A 533 -33.31 7.81 -34.90
N ARG A 534 -33.85 6.60 -34.98
CA ARG A 534 -33.23 5.39 -34.40
C ARG A 534 -31.88 5.08 -35.04
N VAL A 535 -31.81 5.13 -36.38
CA VAL A 535 -30.55 4.89 -37.11
C VAL A 535 -29.50 5.92 -36.69
N LEU A 536 -29.86 7.20 -36.66
CA LEU A 536 -28.95 8.27 -36.29
C LEU A 536 -28.53 8.21 -34.82
N LEU A 537 -29.42 7.81 -33.91
CA LEU A 537 -29.09 7.59 -32.51
C LEU A 537 -28.03 6.49 -32.36
N LYS A 538 -28.18 5.36 -33.07
CA LYS A 538 -27.18 4.28 -33.07
C LYS A 538 -25.84 4.74 -33.62
N LYS A 539 -25.83 5.45 -34.76
CA LYS A 539 -24.61 5.99 -35.35
C LYS A 539 -23.92 6.98 -34.39
N LEU A 540 -24.68 7.93 -33.84
CA LEU A 540 -24.14 8.92 -32.91
C LEU A 540 -23.64 8.28 -31.61
N ALA A 541 -24.33 7.27 -31.07
CA ALA A 541 -23.88 6.54 -29.89
C ALA A 541 -22.50 5.89 -30.13
N ASN A 542 -22.29 5.29 -31.32
CA ASN A 542 -20.98 4.74 -31.69
C ASN A 542 -19.90 5.82 -31.79
N VAL A 543 -20.19 6.97 -32.42
CA VAL A 543 -19.25 8.11 -32.51
C VAL A 543 -18.91 8.68 -31.14
N GLU A 544 -19.89 8.72 -30.24
CA GLU A 544 -19.75 9.24 -28.87
C GLU A 544 -19.22 8.20 -27.88
N GLY A 545 -19.09 6.93 -28.28
CA GLY A 545 -18.61 5.85 -27.43
C GLY A 545 -19.55 5.52 -26.26
N ILE A 546 -20.85 5.55 -26.52
CA ILE A 546 -21.93 5.32 -25.55
C ILE A 546 -22.53 3.92 -25.77
N GLU A 547 -22.78 3.18 -24.70
CA GLU A 547 -23.61 1.97 -24.77
C GLU A 547 -25.09 2.38 -24.70
N LEU A 548 -25.93 1.77 -25.54
CA LEU A 548 -27.39 1.94 -25.50
C LEU A 548 -28.05 0.60 -25.21
N SER A 549 -29.19 0.63 -24.52
CA SER A 549 -30.04 -0.55 -24.35
C SER A 549 -30.88 -0.80 -25.61
N TYR A 550 -30.95 -2.07 -26.03
CA TYR A 550 -31.73 -2.51 -27.18
C TYR A 550 -32.81 -3.52 -26.75
N ASN A 551 -33.93 -3.53 -27.46
CA ASN A 551 -34.97 -4.55 -27.31
C ASN A 551 -34.55 -5.88 -27.96
N CYS A 552 -35.42 -6.90 -27.90
CA CYS A 552 -35.19 -8.21 -28.52
C CYS A 552 -34.91 -8.16 -30.03
N ASP A 553 -35.38 -7.11 -30.72
CA ASP A 553 -35.20 -6.91 -32.15
C ASP A 553 -33.89 -6.18 -32.49
N GLY A 554 -33.06 -5.87 -31.49
CA GLY A 554 -31.82 -5.10 -31.68
C GLY A 554 -32.05 -3.62 -31.96
N ASP A 555 -33.20 -3.08 -31.54
CA ASP A 555 -33.58 -1.68 -31.75
C ASP A 555 -33.84 -0.91 -30.46
N ILE A 556 -33.80 0.42 -30.54
CA ILE A 556 -34.06 1.28 -29.39
C ILE A 556 -35.58 1.34 -29.19
N ASP A 557 -36.06 1.01 -27.99
CA ASP A 557 -37.49 1.08 -27.66
C ASP A 557 -38.02 2.51 -27.91
N GLY A 558 -39.05 2.62 -28.75
CA GLY A 558 -39.67 3.91 -29.08
C GLY A 558 -40.28 4.60 -27.86
N ARG A 559 -40.67 3.84 -26.82
CA ARG A 559 -41.15 4.39 -25.53
C ARG A 559 -40.03 5.11 -24.81
N LEU A 560 -38.81 4.56 -24.80
CA LEU A 560 -37.64 5.21 -24.20
C LEU A 560 -37.25 6.48 -24.96
N ILE A 561 -37.29 6.44 -26.29
CA ILE A 561 -37.06 7.63 -27.13
C ILE A 561 -38.08 8.72 -26.78
N SER A 562 -39.37 8.38 -26.73
CA SER A 562 -40.42 9.34 -26.39
C SER A 562 -40.23 9.93 -24.99
N LYS A 563 -39.89 9.10 -24.00
CA LYS A 563 -39.60 9.55 -22.62
C LYS A 563 -38.39 10.49 -22.59
N ALA A 564 -37.33 10.15 -23.31
CA ALA A 564 -36.13 10.95 -23.37
C ALA A 564 -36.34 12.29 -24.08
N ILE A 565 -37.15 12.35 -25.15
CA ILE A 565 -37.56 13.62 -25.79
C ILE A 565 -38.31 14.50 -24.80
N LYS A 566 -39.30 13.94 -24.09
CA LYS A 566 -40.09 14.67 -23.09
C LYS A 566 -39.21 15.31 -22.03
N SER A 567 -38.35 14.50 -21.42
CA SER A 567 -37.44 14.96 -20.38
C SER A 567 -36.35 15.92 -20.88
N THR A 568 -35.96 15.85 -22.17
CA THR A 568 -34.92 16.73 -22.72
C THR A 568 -35.42 18.16 -22.97
N PHE A 569 -36.71 18.30 -23.29
CA PHE A 569 -37.33 19.59 -23.65
C PHE A 569 -38.41 20.04 -22.66
N ASP A 570 -38.40 19.48 -21.44
CA ASP A 570 -39.36 19.78 -20.36
C ASP A 570 -40.84 19.68 -20.79
N LEU A 571 -41.14 18.68 -21.61
CA LEU A 571 -42.49 18.42 -22.12
C LEU A 571 -43.22 17.39 -21.25
N GLU A 572 -42.97 17.33 -19.94
CA GLU A 572 -43.62 16.33 -19.07
C GLU A 572 -45.15 16.48 -19.08
N ASP A 573 -45.62 17.72 -19.18
CA ASP A 573 -47.02 18.08 -19.48
C ASP A 573 -47.25 18.11 -21.00
N PHE A 574 -47.18 16.94 -21.65
CA PHE A 574 -47.29 16.76 -23.11
C PHE A 574 -48.64 17.18 -23.75
N LYS A 575 -49.45 17.93 -23.00
CA LYS A 575 -50.62 18.69 -23.42
C LYS A 575 -50.30 20.19 -23.38
N ILE A 576 -49.91 20.74 -24.52
CA ILE A 576 -49.98 22.18 -24.74
C ILE A 576 -51.37 22.46 -25.33
N ASN A 577 -52.19 23.32 -24.71
CA ASN A 577 -53.54 23.63 -25.18
C ASN A 577 -54.45 22.39 -25.42
N ASN A 578 -54.45 21.41 -24.52
CA ASN A 578 -55.25 20.17 -24.60
C ASN A 578 -54.98 19.24 -25.80
N LYS A 579 -53.94 19.46 -26.60
CA LYS A 579 -53.55 18.56 -27.71
C LYS A 579 -52.39 17.65 -27.29
N SER A 580 -52.42 16.38 -27.68
CA SER A 580 -51.31 15.43 -27.45
C SER A 580 -50.26 15.59 -28.54
N TYR A 581 -49.02 15.96 -28.17
CA TYR A 581 -47.93 16.24 -29.12
C TYR A 581 -47.01 15.03 -29.37
N GLY A 582 -47.63 13.86 -29.58
CA GLY A 582 -46.95 12.60 -29.87
C GLY A 582 -46.59 12.39 -31.34
N THR A 583 -46.07 11.19 -31.63
CA THR A 583 -45.81 10.77 -33.00
C THR A 583 -47.10 10.77 -33.81
N LYS A 584 -47.05 11.26 -35.05
CA LYS A 584 -48.13 11.14 -36.05
C LYS A 584 -47.82 10.04 -37.06
N ILE A 585 -48.83 9.56 -37.76
CA ILE A 585 -48.68 8.61 -38.87
C ILE A 585 -48.67 9.40 -40.18
N ASP A 586 -47.66 9.18 -41.01
CA ASP A 586 -47.66 9.63 -42.39
C ASP A 586 -48.39 8.58 -43.24
N SER A 587 -49.62 8.88 -43.67
CA SER A 587 -50.46 7.94 -44.43
C SER A 587 -49.85 7.55 -45.78
N LYS A 588 -48.99 8.40 -46.38
CA LYS A 588 -48.35 8.10 -47.67
C LYS A 588 -47.19 7.12 -47.54
N LYS A 589 -46.48 7.17 -46.41
CA LYS A 589 -45.29 6.33 -46.16
C LYS A 589 -45.52 5.20 -45.18
N THR A 590 -46.70 5.14 -44.56
CA THR A 590 -47.06 4.22 -43.46
C THR A 590 -46.06 4.23 -42.29
N LYS A 591 -45.36 5.35 -42.07
CA LYS A 591 -44.33 5.52 -41.03
C LYS A 591 -44.76 6.51 -39.95
N ARG A 592 -44.26 6.31 -38.73
CA ARG A 592 -44.43 7.24 -37.60
C ARG A 592 -43.37 8.34 -37.64
N TYR A 593 -43.75 9.57 -37.34
CA TYR A 593 -42.85 10.72 -37.27
C TYR A 593 -43.20 11.69 -36.15
N TYR A 594 -42.21 12.46 -35.70
CA TYR A 594 -42.36 13.58 -34.78
C TYR A 594 -42.54 14.89 -35.58
N PRO A 595 -43.70 15.55 -35.50
CA PRO A 595 -44.03 16.74 -36.29
C PRO A 595 -43.45 18.07 -35.80
N PHE A 596 -42.95 18.15 -34.56
CA PHE A 596 -42.64 19.43 -33.90
C PHE A 596 -41.19 19.54 -33.42
N LEU A 597 -40.37 18.56 -33.75
CA LEU A 597 -38.94 18.60 -33.45
C LEU A 597 -38.22 19.30 -34.59
N CYS A 598 -37.21 20.10 -34.28
CA CYS A 598 -36.32 20.66 -35.28
C CYS A 598 -34.95 20.00 -35.18
N LYS A 599 -34.48 19.45 -36.29
CA LYS A 599 -33.23 18.69 -36.31
C LYS A 599 -32.00 19.60 -36.30
N ASN A 600 -30.90 19.06 -35.78
CA ASN A 600 -29.57 19.60 -36.02
C ASN A 600 -29.09 19.18 -37.41
N SER A 601 -29.49 19.92 -38.45
CA SER A 601 -29.26 19.55 -39.86
C SER A 601 -27.80 19.25 -40.19
N ALA A 602 -26.85 19.97 -39.59
CA ALA A 602 -25.41 19.73 -39.81
C ALA A 602 -24.96 18.37 -39.28
N LEU A 603 -25.39 18.01 -38.06
CA LEU A 603 -25.05 16.72 -37.46
C LEU A 603 -25.76 15.56 -38.17
N TRP A 604 -27.02 15.76 -38.58
CA TRP A 604 -27.76 14.77 -39.37
C TRP A 604 -27.06 14.47 -40.68
N TYR A 605 -26.70 15.51 -41.45
CA TYR A 605 -25.97 15.34 -42.70
C TYR A 605 -24.63 14.61 -42.49
N PHE A 606 -23.87 14.98 -41.46
CA PHE A 606 -22.61 14.32 -41.12
C PHE A 606 -22.79 12.81 -40.86
N LEU A 607 -23.81 12.43 -40.09
CA LEU A 607 -24.09 11.04 -39.75
C LEU A 607 -24.72 10.24 -40.89
N ASP A 608 -25.34 10.89 -41.87
CA ASP A 608 -25.87 10.23 -43.07
C ASP A 608 -24.78 9.97 -44.12
N SER A 609 -23.73 10.80 -44.16
CA SER A 609 -22.61 10.67 -45.11
C SER A 609 -21.52 9.66 -44.71
N ASP A 610 -21.45 9.31 -43.41
CA ASP A 610 -20.55 8.29 -42.81
C ASP A 610 -21.26 6.92 -42.65
#